data_AF-A0A7H4M0B2-F1
#
_entry.id   AF-A0A7H4M0B2-F1
#
_cell.length_a   1.000
_cell.length_b   1.000
_cell.length_c   1.000
_cell.angle_alpha   90.00
_cell.angle_beta   90.00
_cell.angle_gamma   90.00
#
_symmetry.space_group_name_H-M   'P 1'
#
loop_
_entity.id
_entity.type
_entity.pdbx_description
1 polymer ?
#
loop_
_entity_poly.entity_id
_entity_poly.type
_entity_poly.pdbx_seq_one_letter_code
_entity_poly.pdbx_strand_id
1 'polypeptide(L)'
;MPVMVVYTANASGGSALADLQDAQRLRNHFGNFITQCLAAQSWKDDEHPVPATFVLNPDFLGAMQQEPYGYAAVRQANSMQVNVQLAAAINALPALPGFSAPVLPTFSNDLYGYVQAINYIVRQFAPDVAFGWQTNVWATGTADWVLRPNADPVAQGTAIANFINELGVYSGEYAPDFIAFDKFERDCFSPDALAHYAWNATCWFNYLGMVKHAAKALRKPAMLWQIPGGHMPTVDEGNSKIAAAHYASGGSFFMGDARIGCDLDTIASDLLNTTVNSATYGAATVGDFLRQDKGYDWGQMQALNLPDYHVFSVLWGGGSTVSITTIHSNGEDGGWLADKMVEYYTAPAYFS
;
A
#
# COMPACT_ATOMS: atom_id res chain seq x y z
N MET A 1 -7.75 15.92 1.18
CA MET A 1 -7.62 15.26 -0.13
C MET A 1 -7.93 13.77 0.03
N PRO A 2 -8.98 13.26 -0.62
CA PRO A 2 -9.33 11.84 -0.56
C PRO A 2 -8.37 10.99 -1.40
N VAL A 3 -8.13 9.75 -0.97
CA VAL A 3 -7.40 8.74 -1.76
C VAL A 3 -8.41 7.72 -2.29
N MET A 4 -8.43 7.54 -3.61
CA MET A 4 -9.29 6.59 -4.30
C MET A 4 -8.45 5.43 -4.84
N VAL A 5 -8.99 4.22 -4.73
CA VAL A 5 -8.41 3.01 -5.32
C VAL A 5 -8.99 2.80 -6.70
N VAL A 6 -8.14 2.58 -7.69
CA VAL A 6 -8.58 2.34 -9.06
C VAL A 6 -8.02 1.04 -9.59
N TYR A 7 -8.90 0.14 -10.01
CA TYR A 7 -8.55 -1.10 -10.71
C TYR A 7 -8.86 -0.96 -12.20
N THR A 8 -7.80 -0.84 -12.99
CA THR A 8 -7.82 -0.92 -14.46
C THR A 8 -7.29 -2.27 -14.97
N ALA A 9 -6.76 -3.08 -14.06
CA ALA A 9 -6.40 -4.48 -14.21
C ALA A 9 -6.49 -5.12 -12.82
N ASN A 10 -7.48 -5.99 -12.60
CA ASN A 10 -7.73 -6.54 -11.27
C ASN A 10 -6.88 -7.79 -11.02
N ALA A 11 -5.93 -7.69 -10.09
CA ALA A 11 -5.16 -8.82 -9.57
C ALA A 11 -5.56 -9.22 -8.13
N SER A 12 -6.56 -8.56 -7.54
CA SER A 12 -7.07 -8.95 -6.23
C SER A 12 -7.73 -10.33 -6.33
N GLY A 13 -7.15 -11.31 -5.63
CA GLY A 13 -7.62 -12.71 -5.65
C GLY A 13 -7.19 -13.50 -6.89
N GLY A 14 -6.27 -13.01 -7.72
CA GLY A 14 -5.77 -13.77 -8.85
C GLY A 14 -4.98 -12.98 -9.89
N SER A 15 -5.04 -13.44 -11.14
CA SER A 15 -4.26 -12.88 -12.24
C SER A 15 -5.07 -11.87 -13.05
N ALA A 16 -4.47 -10.73 -13.38
CA ALA A 16 -5.09 -9.69 -14.19
C ALA A 16 -5.01 -9.97 -15.70
N LEU A 17 -4.41 -11.09 -16.12
CA LEU A 17 -4.22 -11.42 -17.55
C LEU A 17 -5.52 -11.37 -18.36
N ALA A 18 -6.62 -11.83 -17.78
CA ALA A 18 -7.92 -11.81 -18.45
C ALA A 18 -8.41 -10.38 -18.76
N ASP A 19 -8.04 -9.40 -17.93
CA ASP A 19 -8.35 -7.99 -18.19
C ASP A 19 -7.46 -7.38 -19.26
N LEU A 20 -6.19 -7.80 -19.33
CA LEU A 20 -5.20 -7.26 -20.27
C LEU A 20 -5.34 -7.82 -21.69
N GLN A 21 -5.72 -9.09 -21.82
CA GLN A 21 -5.77 -9.80 -23.11
C GLN A 21 -7.12 -9.67 -23.83
N ASP A 22 -8.20 -9.39 -23.09
CA ASP A 22 -9.52 -9.18 -23.67
C ASP A 22 -9.67 -7.73 -24.14
N ALA A 23 -9.80 -7.53 -25.45
CA ALA A 23 -9.90 -6.21 -26.06
C ALA A 23 -11.10 -5.39 -25.56
N GLN A 24 -12.23 -6.03 -25.30
CA GLN A 24 -13.43 -5.35 -24.81
C GLN A 24 -13.23 -4.92 -23.36
N ARG A 25 -12.65 -5.78 -22.51
CA ARG A 25 -12.31 -5.41 -21.12
C ARG A 25 -11.30 -4.29 -21.07
N LEU A 26 -10.24 -4.37 -21.86
CA LEU A 26 -9.23 -3.32 -21.95
C LEU A 26 -9.84 -1.97 -22.33
N ARG A 27 -10.72 -1.93 -23.34
CA ARG A 27 -11.48 -0.71 -23.70
C ARG A 27 -12.33 -0.20 -22.55
N ASN A 28 -13.05 -1.09 -21.88
CA ASN A 28 -13.93 -0.71 -20.76
C ASN A 28 -13.13 -0.17 -19.58
N HIS A 29 -11.98 -0.78 -19.26
CA HIS A 29 -11.06 -0.31 -18.22
C HIS A 29 -10.55 1.10 -18.53
N PHE A 30 -10.12 1.37 -19.77
CA PHE A 30 -9.75 2.72 -20.19
C PHE A 30 -10.91 3.71 -20.07
N GLY A 31 -12.10 3.38 -20.59
CA GLY A 31 -13.27 4.27 -20.54
C GLY A 31 -13.73 4.58 -19.11
N ASN A 32 -13.78 3.56 -18.25
CA ASN A 32 -14.12 3.72 -16.84
C ASN A 32 -13.08 4.58 -16.12
N PHE A 33 -11.79 4.40 -16.42
CA PHE A 33 -10.75 5.19 -15.76
C PHE A 33 -10.73 6.64 -16.23
N ILE A 34 -10.93 6.90 -17.53
CA ILE A 34 -11.08 8.26 -18.05
C ILE A 34 -12.27 8.95 -17.38
N THR A 35 -13.39 8.25 -17.21
CA THR A 35 -14.58 8.79 -16.52
C THR A 35 -14.28 9.15 -15.06
N GLN A 36 -13.53 8.30 -14.34
CA GLN A 36 -13.09 8.60 -12.97
C GLN A 36 -12.13 9.80 -12.92
N CYS A 37 -11.22 9.92 -13.88
CA CYS A 37 -10.32 11.07 -14.00
C CYS A 37 -11.10 12.37 -14.20
N LEU A 38 -12.01 12.39 -15.18
CA LEU A 38 -12.85 13.56 -15.46
C LEU A 38 -13.72 13.93 -14.26
N ALA A 39 -14.29 12.94 -13.57
CA ALA A 39 -15.05 13.17 -12.36
C ALA A 39 -14.18 13.81 -11.27
N ALA A 40 -13.02 13.23 -10.95
CA ALA A 40 -12.11 13.78 -9.95
C ALA A 40 -11.65 15.20 -10.29
N GLN A 41 -11.27 15.44 -11.54
CA GLN A 41 -10.85 16.76 -12.01
C GLN A 41 -11.96 17.82 -11.91
N SER A 42 -13.23 17.43 -12.08
CA SER A 42 -14.38 18.34 -12.00
C SER A 42 -14.62 18.91 -10.59
N TRP A 43 -14.04 18.29 -9.55
CA TRP A 43 -14.11 18.75 -8.16
C TRP A 43 -12.98 19.71 -7.78
N LYS A 44 -12.13 20.11 -8.72
CA LYS A 44 -11.12 21.14 -8.46
C LYS A 44 -11.78 22.50 -8.28
N ASP A 45 -11.43 23.15 -7.17
CA ASP A 45 -11.72 24.56 -6.90
C ASP A 45 -10.59 25.16 -6.03
N ASP A 46 -10.77 26.39 -5.57
CA ASP A 46 -9.76 27.09 -4.75
C ASP A 46 -9.54 26.45 -3.37
N GLU A 47 -10.53 25.73 -2.83
CA GLU A 47 -10.44 25.01 -1.55
C GLU A 47 -9.90 23.58 -1.74
N HIS A 48 -10.06 23.03 -2.94
CA HIS A 48 -9.68 21.68 -3.34
C HIS A 48 -8.71 21.70 -4.55
N PRO A 49 -7.52 22.32 -4.43
CA PRO A 49 -6.59 22.44 -5.55
C PRO A 49 -6.03 21.09 -6.04
N VAL A 50 -6.06 20.07 -5.17
CA VAL A 50 -5.82 18.66 -5.48
C VAL A 50 -7.07 17.87 -5.09
N PRO A 51 -8.02 17.67 -6.03
CA PRO A 51 -9.36 17.21 -5.69
C PRO A 51 -9.42 15.73 -5.27
N ALA A 52 -8.45 14.94 -5.71
CA ALA A 52 -8.31 13.53 -5.35
C ALA A 52 -6.86 13.08 -5.45
N THR A 53 -6.59 11.88 -4.94
CA THR A 53 -5.39 11.09 -5.19
C THR A 53 -5.77 9.70 -5.66
N PHE A 54 -5.05 9.13 -6.62
CA PHE A 54 -5.29 7.76 -7.09
C PHE A 54 -4.17 6.81 -6.69
N VAL A 55 -4.56 5.66 -6.14
CA VAL A 55 -3.69 4.47 -6.02
C VAL A 55 -4.13 3.46 -7.07
N LEU A 56 -3.25 3.22 -8.03
CA LEU A 56 -3.53 2.45 -9.24
C LEU A 56 -3.17 0.98 -9.09
N ASN A 57 -4.10 0.16 -9.57
CA ASN A 57 -3.99 -1.28 -9.75
C ASN A 57 -3.37 -1.98 -8.55
N PRO A 58 -4.01 -1.93 -7.36
CA PRO A 58 -3.52 -2.75 -6.27
C PRO A 58 -3.39 -4.21 -6.66
N ASP A 59 -2.42 -4.88 -6.06
CA ASP A 59 -2.01 -6.27 -6.26
C ASP A 59 -1.38 -6.56 -7.62
N PHE A 60 -1.50 -5.66 -8.60
CA PHE A 60 -1.05 -5.93 -9.97
C PHE A 60 0.46 -6.12 -10.05
N LEU A 61 1.24 -5.21 -9.47
CA LEU A 61 2.70 -5.35 -9.45
C LEU A 61 3.14 -6.57 -8.63
N GLY A 62 2.51 -6.82 -7.47
CA GLY A 62 2.80 -7.96 -6.61
C GLY A 62 2.49 -9.30 -7.29
N ALA A 63 1.33 -9.43 -7.93
CA ALA A 63 0.93 -10.64 -8.65
C ALA A 63 1.86 -10.94 -9.83
N MET A 64 2.33 -9.91 -10.55
CA MET A 64 3.33 -10.09 -11.61
C MET A 64 4.67 -10.62 -11.08
N GLN A 65 5.09 -10.21 -9.89
CA GLN A 65 6.31 -10.73 -9.26
C GLN A 65 6.14 -12.16 -8.77
N GLN A 66 4.94 -12.54 -8.31
CA GLN A 66 4.63 -13.92 -7.91
C GLN A 66 4.50 -14.87 -9.11
N GLU A 67 3.88 -14.43 -10.20
CA GLU A 67 3.59 -15.25 -11.38
C GLU A 67 4.27 -14.70 -12.65
N PRO A 68 5.61 -14.60 -12.68
CA PRO A 68 6.30 -13.92 -13.78
C PRO A 68 6.08 -14.60 -15.14
N TYR A 69 5.86 -15.91 -15.15
CA TYR A 69 5.62 -16.68 -16.39
C TYR A 69 4.25 -16.40 -17.02
N GLY A 70 3.21 -16.15 -16.21
CA GLY A 70 1.89 -15.78 -16.72
C GLY A 70 1.95 -14.45 -17.48
N TYR A 71 2.65 -13.47 -16.92
CA TYR A 71 2.77 -12.14 -17.51
C TYR A 71 3.78 -12.03 -18.66
N ALA A 72 4.57 -13.07 -18.94
CA ALA A 72 5.41 -13.13 -20.12
C ALA A 72 4.60 -13.00 -21.43
N ALA A 73 3.36 -13.50 -21.44
CA ALA A 73 2.47 -13.42 -22.61
C ALA A 73 2.09 -11.97 -22.97
N VAL A 74 1.87 -11.12 -21.98
CA VAL A 74 1.49 -9.70 -22.18
C VAL A 74 2.70 -8.78 -22.34
N ARG A 75 3.92 -9.27 -22.09
CA ARG A 75 5.18 -8.54 -22.35
C ARG A 75 5.61 -8.62 -23.82
N GLN A 76 5.05 -9.53 -24.61
CA GLN A 76 5.40 -9.68 -26.02
C GLN A 76 4.79 -8.56 -26.85
N ALA A 77 5.54 -8.08 -27.86
CA ALA A 77 5.03 -7.08 -28.78
C ALA A 77 3.74 -7.54 -29.48
N ASN A 78 2.75 -6.65 -29.55
CA ASN A 78 1.42 -6.89 -30.12
C ASN A 78 0.53 -7.87 -29.33
N SER A 79 0.88 -8.21 -28.09
CA SER A 79 0.06 -9.04 -27.22
C SER A 79 -1.17 -8.33 -26.67
N MET A 80 -1.21 -6.99 -26.70
CA MET A 80 -2.31 -6.18 -26.19
C MET A 80 -2.70 -5.09 -27.19
N GLN A 81 -4.00 -4.88 -27.43
CA GLN A 81 -4.48 -3.87 -28.39
C GLN A 81 -4.58 -2.45 -27.80
N VAL A 82 -3.53 -1.98 -27.11
CA VAL A 82 -3.53 -0.73 -26.31
C VAL A 82 -4.05 0.47 -27.10
N ASN A 83 -3.45 0.78 -28.25
CA ASN A 83 -3.77 2.01 -28.98
C ASN A 83 -5.20 2.04 -29.52
N VAL A 84 -5.65 0.93 -30.13
CA VAL A 84 -7.00 0.84 -30.70
C VAL A 84 -8.05 0.93 -29.60
N GLN A 85 -7.84 0.25 -28.47
CA GLN A 85 -8.82 0.25 -27.39
C GLN A 85 -8.86 1.57 -26.62
N LEU A 86 -7.73 2.26 -26.45
CA LEU A 86 -7.70 3.61 -25.87
C LEU A 86 -8.46 4.61 -26.75
N ALA A 87 -8.21 4.59 -28.06
CA ALA A 87 -8.93 5.44 -29.01
C ALA A 87 -10.44 5.14 -29.00
N ALA A 88 -10.82 3.86 -28.98
CA ALA A 88 -12.22 3.43 -28.93
C ALA A 88 -12.91 3.79 -27.60
N ALA A 89 -12.17 3.90 -26.49
CA ALA A 89 -12.69 4.36 -25.21
C ALA A 89 -12.97 5.87 -25.25
N ILE A 90 -12.01 6.68 -25.74
CA ILE A 90 -12.15 8.13 -25.86
C ILE A 90 -13.28 8.52 -26.83
N ASN A 91 -13.36 7.85 -27.98
CA ASN A 91 -14.41 8.10 -28.96
C ASN A 91 -15.81 7.73 -28.47
N ALA A 92 -15.91 6.92 -27.42
CA ALA A 92 -17.18 6.51 -26.82
C ALA A 92 -17.62 7.42 -25.66
N LEU A 93 -16.80 8.40 -25.26
CA LEU A 93 -17.20 9.36 -24.24
C LEU A 93 -18.39 10.20 -24.73
N PRO A 94 -19.35 10.53 -23.85
CA PRO A 94 -20.43 11.42 -24.21
C PRO A 94 -19.89 12.81 -24.55
N ALA A 95 -20.67 13.60 -25.30
CA ALA A 95 -20.34 14.99 -25.53
C ALA A 95 -20.38 15.75 -24.18
N LEU A 96 -19.20 16.10 -23.67
CA LEU A 96 -19.04 16.89 -22.45
C LEU A 96 -18.76 18.35 -22.83
N PRO A 97 -19.46 19.33 -22.25
CA PRO A 97 -19.19 20.74 -22.50
C PRO A 97 -17.71 21.08 -22.24
N GLY A 98 -17.04 21.70 -23.21
CA GLY A 98 -15.63 22.07 -23.11
C GLY A 98 -14.64 20.92 -23.33
N PHE A 99 -15.10 19.69 -23.57
CA PHE A 99 -14.22 18.56 -23.89
C PHE A 99 -13.92 18.50 -25.39
N SER A 100 -12.63 18.48 -25.72
CA SER A 100 -12.13 18.11 -27.04
C SER A 100 -11.29 16.85 -26.92
N ALA A 101 -11.56 15.85 -27.75
CA ALA A 101 -10.75 14.63 -27.79
C ALA A 101 -9.27 14.99 -28.07
N PRO A 102 -8.33 14.56 -27.23
CA PRO A 102 -6.92 14.90 -27.42
C PRO A 102 -6.32 14.15 -28.61
N VAL A 103 -5.22 14.68 -29.15
CA VAL A 103 -4.37 13.92 -30.06
C VAL A 103 -3.66 12.84 -29.25
N LEU A 104 -3.88 11.58 -29.60
CA LEU A 104 -3.32 10.48 -28.83
C LEU A 104 -1.84 10.25 -29.16
N PRO A 105 -0.97 10.10 -28.15
CA PRO A 105 0.35 9.53 -28.35
C PRO A 105 0.24 8.06 -28.78
N THR A 106 1.28 7.56 -29.44
CA THR A 106 1.39 6.15 -29.82
C THR A 106 2.14 5.38 -28.74
N PHE A 107 1.51 4.36 -28.18
CA PHE A 107 2.11 3.42 -27.24
C PHE A 107 2.53 2.11 -27.94
N SER A 108 3.33 1.28 -27.29
CA SER A 108 3.49 -0.11 -27.74
C SER A 108 2.20 -0.91 -27.48
N ASN A 109 1.98 -1.96 -28.26
CA ASN A 109 0.83 -2.85 -28.11
C ASN A 109 1.18 -4.05 -27.21
N ASP A 110 1.55 -3.76 -25.97
CA ASP A 110 2.00 -4.72 -24.94
C ASP A 110 1.82 -4.13 -23.54
N LEU A 111 2.27 -4.85 -22.51
CA LEU A 111 2.21 -4.44 -21.10
C LEU A 111 2.88 -3.08 -20.85
N TYR A 112 4.01 -2.81 -21.49
CA TYR A 112 4.74 -1.54 -21.30
C TYR A 112 3.94 -0.36 -21.84
N GLY A 113 3.32 -0.54 -23.01
CA GLY A 113 2.45 0.46 -23.59
C GLY A 113 1.16 0.66 -22.80
N TYR A 114 0.62 -0.41 -22.21
CA TYR A 114 -0.52 -0.32 -21.29
C TYR A 114 -0.19 0.51 -20.05
N VAL A 115 0.95 0.27 -19.40
CA VAL A 115 1.40 1.06 -18.24
C VAL A 115 1.50 2.55 -18.60
N GLN A 116 2.10 2.86 -19.75
CA GLN A 116 2.22 4.23 -20.23
C GLN A 116 0.87 4.85 -20.61
N ALA A 117 -0.06 4.08 -21.17
CA ALA A 117 -1.42 4.53 -21.48
C ALA A 117 -2.23 4.86 -20.22
N ILE A 118 -2.12 4.05 -19.17
CA ILE A 118 -2.76 4.32 -17.86
C ILE A 118 -2.21 5.60 -17.25
N ASN A 119 -0.89 5.77 -17.24
CA ASN A 119 -0.24 7.00 -16.76
C ASN A 119 -0.68 8.24 -17.55
N TYR A 120 -0.74 8.12 -18.88
CA TYR A 120 -1.21 9.18 -19.77
C TYR A 120 -2.65 9.59 -19.47
N ILE A 121 -3.56 8.63 -19.21
CA ILE A 121 -4.96 8.93 -18.89
C ILE A 121 -5.06 9.89 -17.70
N VAL A 122 -4.30 9.68 -16.63
CA VAL A 122 -4.33 10.60 -15.48
C VAL A 122 -3.81 11.98 -15.89
N ARG A 123 -2.62 12.04 -16.52
CA ARG A 123 -2.02 13.32 -16.91
C ARG A 123 -2.87 14.11 -17.89
N GLN A 124 -3.62 13.44 -18.75
CA GLN A 124 -4.45 14.06 -19.77
C GLN A 124 -5.82 14.51 -19.26
N PHE A 125 -6.46 13.69 -18.42
CA PHE A 125 -7.87 13.88 -18.04
C PHE A 125 -8.05 14.31 -16.58
N ALA A 126 -7.01 14.21 -15.75
CA ALA A 126 -6.97 14.69 -14.38
C ALA A 126 -5.57 15.26 -14.01
N PRO A 127 -5.10 16.30 -14.73
CA PRO A 127 -3.75 16.86 -14.53
C PRO A 127 -3.49 17.36 -13.10
N ASP A 128 -4.53 17.70 -12.34
CA ASP A 128 -4.42 18.18 -10.97
C ASP A 128 -4.59 17.07 -9.91
N VAL A 129 -4.71 15.81 -10.32
CA VAL A 129 -4.80 14.65 -9.43
C VAL A 129 -3.42 14.02 -9.29
N ALA A 130 -2.97 13.87 -8.04
CA ALA A 130 -1.77 13.09 -7.74
C ALA A 130 -2.06 11.59 -7.88
N PHE A 131 -1.11 10.81 -8.39
CA PHE A 131 -1.31 9.36 -8.49
C PHE A 131 -0.04 8.54 -8.33
N GLY A 132 -0.23 7.27 -7.97
CA GLY A 132 0.85 6.32 -7.77
C GLY A 132 0.41 4.90 -8.05
N TRP A 133 1.36 4.02 -8.33
CA TRP A 133 1.11 2.58 -8.41
C TRP A 133 1.34 1.93 -7.04
N GLN A 134 0.83 0.70 -6.86
CA GLN A 134 0.97 -0.04 -5.61
C GLN A 134 1.76 -1.34 -5.79
N THR A 135 2.62 -1.67 -4.81
CA THR A 135 3.35 -2.95 -4.70
C THR A 135 3.22 -3.53 -3.30
N ASN A 136 3.30 -4.86 -3.18
CA ASN A 136 2.95 -5.59 -1.95
C ASN A 136 4.19 -6.23 -1.32
N VAL A 137 4.20 -6.32 0.02
CA VAL A 137 5.19 -7.13 0.74
C VAL A 137 5.03 -8.63 0.45
N TRP A 138 3.86 -9.08 0.01
CA TRP A 138 3.65 -10.49 -0.30
C TRP A 138 4.05 -10.88 -1.72
N ALA A 139 4.72 -10.01 -2.48
CA ALA A 139 5.15 -10.24 -3.86
C ALA A 139 5.97 -11.53 -4.11
N THR A 140 6.45 -12.20 -3.06
CA THR A 140 7.14 -13.51 -3.12
C THR A 140 6.33 -14.66 -2.49
N GLY A 141 5.02 -14.49 -2.31
CA GLY A 141 4.08 -15.45 -1.72
C GLY A 141 3.64 -15.11 -0.29
N THR A 142 4.57 -14.63 0.55
CA THR A 142 4.34 -14.22 1.95
C THR A 142 5.20 -13.00 2.29
N ALA A 143 5.02 -12.42 3.48
CA ALA A 143 5.91 -11.39 4.01
C ALA A 143 7.18 -11.95 4.68
N ASP A 144 7.41 -13.27 4.71
CA ASP A 144 8.46 -13.90 5.52
C ASP A 144 9.86 -13.34 5.27
N TRP A 145 10.12 -12.78 4.09
CA TRP A 145 11.41 -12.20 3.73
C TRP A 145 11.73 -10.87 4.43
N VAL A 146 10.72 -10.12 4.89
CA VAL A 146 10.92 -8.94 5.77
C VAL A 146 10.85 -9.28 7.27
N LEU A 147 10.30 -10.44 7.64
CA LEU A 147 10.07 -10.84 9.03
C LEU A 147 11.28 -11.53 9.69
N ARG A 148 12.31 -11.87 8.91
CA ARG A 148 13.49 -12.59 9.42
C ARG A 148 14.50 -11.63 10.06
N PRO A 149 15.22 -12.07 11.12
CA PRO A 149 16.26 -11.24 11.76
C PRO A 149 17.41 -10.81 10.83
N ASN A 150 17.63 -11.53 9.74
CA ASN A 150 18.67 -11.25 8.74
C ASN A 150 18.09 -10.74 7.40
N ALA A 151 16.89 -10.15 7.42
CA ALA A 151 16.35 -9.48 6.24
C ALA A 151 17.35 -8.43 5.73
N ASP A 152 17.42 -8.28 4.41
CA ASP A 152 18.26 -7.29 3.74
C ASP A 152 17.36 -6.24 3.06
N PRO A 153 16.91 -5.22 3.81
CA PRO A 153 16.00 -4.21 3.28
C PRO A 153 16.58 -3.46 2.08
N VAL A 154 17.91 -3.35 1.97
CA VAL A 154 18.59 -2.66 0.86
C VAL A 154 18.43 -3.47 -0.41
N ALA A 155 18.79 -4.76 -0.37
CA ALA A 155 18.68 -5.65 -1.52
C ALA A 155 17.21 -5.81 -1.95
N GLN A 156 16.31 -5.94 -0.99
CA GLN A 156 14.88 -6.09 -1.25
C GLN A 156 14.26 -4.86 -1.90
N GLY A 157 14.50 -3.67 -1.34
CA GLY A 157 14.03 -2.41 -1.93
C GLY A 157 14.61 -2.18 -3.32
N THR A 158 15.88 -2.54 -3.53
CA THR A 158 16.53 -2.48 -4.85
C THR A 158 15.87 -3.42 -5.86
N ALA A 159 15.54 -4.65 -5.46
CA ALA A 159 14.88 -5.61 -6.35
C ALA A 159 13.48 -5.13 -6.77
N ILE A 160 12.70 -4.58 -5.85
CA ILE A 160 11.39 -3.97 -6.13
C ILE A 160 11.55 -2.82 -7.14
N ALA A 161 12.47 -1.89 -6.88
CA ALA A 161 12.70 -0.76 -7.76
C ALA A 161 13.16 -1.18 -9.16
N ASN A 162 14.04 -2.18 -9.26
CA ASN A 162 14.50 -2.71 -10.55
C ASN A 162 13.35 -3.31 -11.37
N PHE A 163 12.48 -4.10 -10.74
CA PHE A 163 11.30 -4.65 -11.39
C PHE A 163 10.35 -3.55 -11.90
N ILE A 164 10.06 -2.56 -11.06
CA ILE A 164 9.19 -1.44 -11.42
C ILE A 164 9.80 -0.58 -12.54
N ASN A 165 11.12 -0.34 -12.50
CA ASN A 165 11.84 0.38 -13.55
C ASN A 165 11.84 -0.39 -14.88
N GLU A 166 11.96 -1.71 -14.84
CA GLU A 166 11.88 -2.58 -16.03
C GLU A 166 10.52 -2.47 -16.73
N LEU A 167 9.44 -2.41 -15.96
CA LEU A 167 8.10 -2.16 -16.47
C LEU A 167 7.88 -0.73 -16.98
N GLY A 168 8.83 0.19 -16.74
CA GLY A 168 8.72 1.58 -17.15
C GLY A 168 7.64 2.36 -16.41
N VAL A 169 7.23 1.95 -15.20
CA VAL A 169 6.12 2.60 -14.46
C VAL A 169 6.38 4.09 -14.21
N TYR A 170 7.60 4.46 -13.86
CA TYR A 170 8.00 5.84 -13.54
C TYR A 170 8.91 6.48 -14.60
N SER A 171 8.88 5.96 -15.84
CA SER A 171 9.63 6.52 -16.96
C SER A 171 8.74 7.42 -17.86
N GLY A 172 9.39 8.26 -18.66
CA GLY A 172 8.70 9.11 -19.64
C GLY A 172 8.00 10.33 -19.05
N GLU A 173 7.24 11.02 -19.91
CA GLU A 173 6.57 12.29 -19.59
C GLU A 173 5.35 12.11 -18.67
N TYR A 174 4.81 10.89 -18.59
CA TYR A 174 3.60 10.59 -17.82
C TYR A 174 3.86 9.99 -16.44
N ALA A 175 5.12 10.00 -15.97
CA ALA A 175 5.53 9.35 -14.73
C ALA A 175 4.61 9.70 -13.53
N PRO A 176 4.15 8.73 -12.73
CA PRO A 176 3.35 8.98 -11.52
C PRO A 176 4.11 9.76 -10.44
N ASP A 177 3.40 10.24 -9.43
CA ASP A 177 3.90 11.12 -8.37
C ASP A 177 4.51 10.36 -7.19
N PHE A 178 3.99 9.18 -6.86
CA PHE A 178 4.43 8.38 -5.72
C PHE A 178 4.31 6.86 -5.95
N ILE A 179 4.86 6.07 -5.03
CA ILE A 179 4.69 4.60 -4.95
C ILE A 179 3.98 4.24 -3.64
N ALA A 180 3.00 3.34 -3.68
CA ALA A 180 2.32 2.82 -2.50
C ALA A 180 2.83 1.41 -2.13
N PHE A 181 3.03 1.16 -0.83
CA PHE A 181 3.50 -0.12 -0.31
C PHE A 181 2.44 -0.76 0.58
N ASP A 182 1.84 -1.84 0.10
CA ASP A 182 0.87 -2.63 0.87
C ASP A 182 1.59 -3.60 1.81
N LYS A 183 1.29 -3.50 3.10
CA LYS A 183 1.80 -4.39 4.15
C LYS A 183 0.98 -5.70 4.27
N PHE A 184 -0.21 -5.78 3.66
CA PHE A 184 -1.28 -6.74 3.92
C PHE A 184 -2.12 -6.36 5.15
N GLU A 185 -3.39 -6.01 4.90
CA GLU A 185 -4.44 -5.50 5.82
C GLU A 185 -4.86 -6.44 6.98
N ARG A 186 -3.93 -7.19 7.55
CA ARG A 186 -4.16 -7.99 8.76
C ARG A 186 -3.50 -7.33 9.96
N ASP A 187 -4.25 -7.25 11.05
CA ASP A 187 -3.72 -6.94 12.38
C ASP A 187 -2.62 -7.94 12.73
N CYS A 188 -1.48 -7.46 13.21
CA CYS A 188 -0.24 -8.24 13.30
C CYS A 188 -0.36 -9.53 14.11
N PHE A 189 -1.23 -9.57 15.12
CA PHE A 189 -1.43 -10.73 15.98
C PHE A 189 -2.83 -11.35 15.84
N SER A 190 -3.56 -10.99 14.78
CA SER A 190 -4.79 -11.67 14.40
C SER A 190 -4.51 -13.13 13.99
N PRO A 191 -5.49 -14.06 14.13
CA PRO A 191 -5.31 -15.46 13.78
C PRO A 191 -4.73 -15.69 12.38
N ASP A 192 -5.16 -14.91 11.39
CA ASP A 192 -4.69 -14.99 10.00
C ASP A 192 -3.23 -14.53 9.81
N ALA A 193 -2.72 -13.71 10.74
CA ALA A 193 -1.39 -13.13 10.68
C ALA A 193 -0.33 -13.98 11.38
N LEU A 194 -0.71 -14.80 12.38
CA LEU A 194 0.23 -15.53 13.25
C LEU A 194 1.15 -16.52 12.52
N ALA A 195 0.86 -16.86 11.26
CA ALA A 195 1.71 -17.73 10.45
C ALA A 195 2.80 -16.98 9.67
N HIS A 196 2.46 -15.83 9.07
CA HIS A 196 3.27 -15.17 8.02
C HIS A 196 3.21 -13.63 8.02
N TYR A 197 2.51 -13.01 8.97
CA TYR A 197 2.30 -11.57 9.03
C TYR A 197 2.22 -11.03 10.46
N ALA A 198 2.95 -11.62 11.41
CA ALA A 198 3.20 -11.05 12.73
C ALA A 198 4.47 -10.19 12.73
N TRP A 199 4.41 -9.05 13.41
CA TRP A 199 5.42 -7.98 13.28
C TRP A 199 5.86 -7.53 14.66
N ASN A 200 7.15 -7.61 14.93
CA ASN A 200 7.80 -6.92 16.05
C ASN A 200 8.48 -5.63 15.52
N ALA A 201 9.20 -4.89 16.37
CA ALA A 201 9.83 -3.64 15.96
C ALA A 201 10.90 -3.86 14.87
N THR A 202 11.72 -4.92 14.99
CA THR A 202 12.70 -5.28 13.96
C THR A 202 12.04 -5.52 12.59
N CYS A 203 10.91 -6.22 12.54
CA CYS A 203 10.15 -6.45 11.31
C CYS A 203 9.68 -5.13 10.67
N TRP A 204 9.16 -4.21 11.49
CA TRP A 204 8.74 -2.90 11.00
C TRP A 204 9.92 -2.07 10.47
N PHE A 205 11.08 -2.10 11.14
CA PHE A 205 12.28 -1.45 10.63
C PHE A 205 12.79 -2.06 9.32
N ASN A 206 12.71 -3.38 9.16
CA ASN A 206 13.05 -4.04 7.90
C ASN A 206 12.13 -3.55 6.77
N TYR A 207 10.81 -3.50 7.02
CA TYR A 207 9.85 -2.97 6.05
C TYR A 207 10.10 -1.50 5.72
N LEU A 208 10.27 -0.63 6.71
CA LEU A 208 10.56 0.78 6.46
C LEU A 208 11.89 0.96 5.71
N GLY A 209 12.92 0.16 6.03
CA GLY A 209 14.17 0.13 5.28
C GLY A 209 13.96 -0.25 3.81
N MET A 210 13.19 -1.30 3.55
CA MET A 210 12.82 -1.72 2.19
C MET A 210 12.08 -0.61 1.44
N VAL A 211 11.08 0.03 2.07
CA VAL A 211 10.34 1.17 1.53
C VAL A 211 11.30 2.29 1.15
N LYS A 212 12.18 2.69 2.07
CA LYS A 212 13.18 3.75 1.86
C LYS A 212 14.07 3.47 0.65
N HIS A 213 14.60 2.26 0.56
CA HIS A 213 15.50 1.90 -0.54
C HIS A 213 14.79 1.84 -1.89
N ALA A 214 13.57 1.31 -1.93
CA ALA A 214 12.76 1.30 -3.15
C ALA A 214 12.36 2.73 -3.58
N ALA A 215 11.83 3.54 -2.67
CA ALA A 215 11.44 4.93 -2.89
C ALA A 215 12.63 5.76 -3.42
N LYS A 216 13.80 5.63 -2.79
CA LYS A 216 15.03 6.29 -3.21
C LYS A 216 15.46 5.88 -4.62
N ALA A 217 15.46 4.59 -4.93
CA ALA A 217 15.86 4.08 -6.24
C ALA A 217 14.89 4.49 -7.35
N LEU A 218 13.58 4.57 -7.06
CA LEU A 218 12.56 5.08 -7.97
C LEU A 218 12.56 6.61 -8.09
N ARG A 219 13.20 7.31 -7.14
CA ARG A 219 13.15 8.78 -6.98
C ARG A 219 11.71 9.27 -6.83
N LYS A 220 10.94 8.57 -6.01
CA LYS A 220 9.54 8.87 -5.72
C LYS A 220 9.27 8.74 -4.22
N PRO A 221 8.48 9.63 -3.62
CA PRO A 221 8.05 9.46 -2.24
C PRO A 221 7.13 8.23 -2.10
N ALA A 222 7.05 7.69 -0.89
CA ALA A 222 6.31 6.49 -0.57
C ALA A 222 5.04 6.79 0.25
N MET A 223 3.96 6.12 -0.11
CA MET A 223 2.76 6.00 0.71
C MET A 223 2.76 4.60 1.36
N LEU A 224 2.55 4.52 2.67
CA LEU A 224 2.26 3.23 3.30
C LEU A 224 0.77 2.93 3.15
N TRP A 225 0.46 1.72 2.70
CA TRP A 225 -0.88 1.30 2.34
C TRP A 225 -1.31 0.11 3.20
N GLN A 226 -2.56 0.13 3.66
CA GLN A 226 -3.17 -0.92 4.50
C GLN A 226 -2.34 -1.25 5.75
N ILE A 227 -1.90 -0.21 6.46
CA ILE A 227 -1.18 -0.38 7.73
C ILE A 227 -2.18 -0.62 8.85
N PRO A 228 -2.08 -1.74 9.60
CA PRO A 228 -3.02 -2.03 10.67
C PRO A 228 -2.93 -0.98 11.77
N GLY A 229 -4.07 -0.44 12.13
CA GLY A 229 -4.21 0.60 13.15
C GLY A 229 -4.19 0.08 14.59
N GLY A 230 -4.37 -1.23 14.78
CA GLY A 230 -4.54 -1.83 16.09
C GLY A 230 -3.28 -1.75 16.94
N HIS A 231 -3.47 -1.79 18.25
CA HIS A 231 -2.41 -1.71 19.24
C HIS A 231 -2.29 -2.98 20.08
N MET A 232 -1.19 -3.04 20.83
CA MET A 232 -0.98 -4.07 21.85
C MET A 232 -1.67 -3.58 23.13
N PRO A 233 -2.72 -4.25 23.61
CA PRO A 233 -3.36 -3.84 24.86
C PRO A 233 -2.43 -4.03 26.05
N THR A 234 -2.58 -3.15 27.04
CA THR A 234 -1.91 -3.28 28.33
C THR A 234 -2.69 -4.19 29.30
N VAL A 235 -2.05 -4.66 30.36
CA VAL A 235 -2.70 -5.43 31.44
C VAL A 235 -3.89 -4.67 32.03
N ASP A 236 -3.74 -3.37 32.28
CA ASP A 236 -4.80 -2.51 32.83
C ASP A 236 -5.97 -2.32 31.85
N GLU A 237 -5.68 -2.33 30.55
CA GLU A 237 -6.69 -2.20 29.51
C GLU A 237 -7.44 -3.52 29.26
N GLY A 238 -6.74 -4.65 29.37
CA GLY A 238 -7.25 -5.96 28.96
C GLY A 238 -7.75 -5.92 27.52
N ASN A 239 -8.93 -6.49 27.27
CA ASN A 239 -9.58 -6.48 25.95
C ASN A 239 -10.72 -5.45 25.84
N SER A 240 -10.75 -4.46 26.73
CA SER A 240 -11.88 -3.53 26.84
C SER A 240 -12.02 -2.59 25.64
N LYS A 241 -10.90 -2.25 24.99
CA LYS A 241 -10.89 -1.38 23.80
C LYS A 241 -10.68 -2.14 22.51
N ILE A 242 -9.90 -3.21 22.54
CA ILE A 242 -9.55 -3.99 21.36
C ILE A 242 -9.74 -5.48 21.63
N ALA A 243 -10.40 -6.17 20.70
CA ALA A 243 -10.63 -7.60 20.80
C ALA A 243 -9.36 -8.39 20.41
N ALA A 244 -9.19 -9.59 20.99
CA ALA A 244 -8.02 -10.44 20.74
C ALA A 244 -7.78 -10.79 19.25
N ALA A 245 -8.85 -10.85 18.45
CA ALA A 245 -8.74 -11.06 17.00
C ALA A 245 -8.08 -9.89 16.24
N HIS A 246 -7.91 -8.74 16.90
CA HIS A 246 -7.46 -7.48 16.32
C HIS A 246 -6.19 -6.92 16.97
N TYR A 247 -5.59 -7.63 17.92
CA TYR A 247 -4.31 -7.23 18.50
C TYR A 247 -3.27 -7.01 17.40
N ALA A 248 -2.56 -5.89 17.46
CA ALA A 248 -1.54 -5.56 16.46
C ALA A 248 -0.42 -4.70 17.05
N SER A 249 0.74 -4.76 16.44
CA SER A 249 1.87 -3.90 16.79
C SER A 249 1.96 -2.65 15.92
N GLY A 250 1.19 -2.55 14.83
CA GLY A 250 1.27 -1.44 13.88
C GLY A 250 0.96 -0.10 14.53
N GLY A 251 -0.18 0.02 15.19
CA GLY A 251 -0.56 1.22 15.95
C GLY A 251 0.49 1.57 17.00
N SER A 252 0.87 0.60 17.85
CA SER A 252 1.88 0.82 18.91
C SER A 252 3.26 1.21 18.38
N PHE A 253 3.70 0.64 17.25
CA PHE A 253 5.02 0.95 16.65
C PHE A 253 5.04 2.36 16.06
N PHE A 254 4.07 2.69 15.23
CA PHE A 254 4.04 3.96 14.51
C PHE A 254 3.65 5.13 15.42
N MET A 255 2.64 4.93 16.29
CA MET A 255 2.10 6.02 17.10
C MET A 255 2.71 6.08 18.51
N GLY A 256 3.42 5.05 18.94
CA GLY A 256 3.97 4.96 20.29
C GLY A 256 2.92 4.71 21.37
N ASP A 257 3.24 3.85 22.33
CA ASP A 257 2.45 3.57 23.53
C ASP A 257 3.33 3.65 24.78
N ALA A 258 3.37 4.84 25.39
CA ALA A 258 4.16 5.11 26.59
C ALA A 258 3.76 4.26 27.80
N ARG A 259 2.57 3.63 27.79
CA ARG A 259 2.13 2.71 28.83
C ARG A 259 2.94 1.40 28.79
N ILE A 260 3.47 1.05 27.62
CA ILE A 260 4.34 -0.11 27.41
C ILE A 260 5.79 0.26 27.66
N GLY A 261 6.27 1.34 27.00
CA GLY A 261 7.67 1.72 27.06
C GLY A 261 8.61 0.57 26.69
N CYS A 262 9.62 0.31 27.52
CA CYS A 262 10.51 -0.86 27.38
C CYS A 262 10.04 -2.10 28.16
N ASP A 263 8.99 -2.00 28.98
CA ASP A 263 8.54 -3.07 29.87
C ASP A 263 7.41 -3.88 29.22
N LEU A 264 7.77 -4.97 28.55
CA LEU A 264 6.80 -5.81 27.86
C LEU A 264 5.83 -6.53 28.81
N ASP A 265 6.13 -6.65 30.11
CA ASP A 265 5.23 -7.33 31.05
C ASP A 265 4.01 -6.44 31.40
N THR A 266 4.00 -5.19 30.94
CA THR A 266 2.82 -4.30 30.94
C THR A 266 1.79 -4.67 29.87
N ILE A 267 2.15 -5.48 28.87
CA ILE A 267 1.26 -5.95 27.80
C ILE A 267 0.35 -7.04 28.35
N ALA A 268 -0.90 -7.07 27.90
CA ALA A 268 -1.88 -8.08 28.31
C ALA A 268 -1.34 -9.50 28.09
N SER A 269 -1.48 -10.35 29.11
CA SER A 269 -0.85 -11.68 29.15
C SER A 269 -1.45 -12.65 28.14
N ASP A 270 -2.70 -12.46 27.72
CA ASP A 270 -3.33 -13.23 26.65
C ASP A 270 -2.65 -12.98 25.29
N LEU A 271 -2.31 -11.72 24.98
CA LEU A 271 -1.49 -11.40 23.82
C LEU A 271 -0.10 -12.04 23.95
N LEU A 272 0.62 -11.81 25.06
CA LEU A 272 1.98 -12.34 25.22
C LEU A 272 2.06 -13.87 25.10
N ASN A 273 1.03 -14.59 25.56
CA ASN A 273 0.95 -16.05 25.50
C ASN A 273 0.42 -16.59 24.17
N THR A 274 0.03 -15.73 23.23
CA THR A 274 -0.47 -16.16 21.91
C THR A 274 0.64 -16.87 21.14
N THR A 275 0.36 -18.09 20.67
CA THR A 275 1.31 -18.90 19.88
C THR A 275 1.53 -18.27 18.51
N VAL A 276 2.79 -18.23 18.07
CA VAL A 276 3.17 -17.85 16.70
C VAL A 276 3.81 -19.04 15.97
N ASN A 277 3.91 -18.98 14.64
CA ASN A 277 4.63 -19.99 13.88
C ASN A 277 6.14 -19.95 14.16
N SER A 278 6.62 -20.84 15.01
CA SER A 278 8.03 -20.87 15.43
C SER A 278 9.03 -21.09 14.30
N ALA A 279 8.63 -21.74 13.21
CA ALA A 279 9.47 -21.90 12.03
C ALA A 279 9.69 -20.56 11.30
N THR A 280 8.69 -19.67 11.32
CA THR A 280 8.78 -18.34 10.72
C THR A 280 9.53 -17.37 11.62
N TYR A 281 9.19 -17.33 12.91
CA TYR A 281 9.63 -16.26 13.82
C TYR A 281 10.78 -16.63 14.75
N GLY A 282 11.16 -17.91 14.83
CA GLY A 282 12.17 -18.37 15.79
C GLY A 282 11.76 -18.17 17.26
N ALA A 283 10.46 -18.01 17.52
CA ALA A 283 9.85 -17.78 18.83
C ALA A 283 8.59 -18.65 18.96
N ALA A 284 8.24 -19.08 20.17
CA ALA A 284 7.04 -19.89 20.40
C ALA A 284 5.79 -19.02 20.60
N THR A 285 5.96 -17.85 21.22
CA THR A 285 4.87 -16.95 21.58
C THR A 285 5.12 -15.53 21.08
N VAL A 286 4.08 -14.69 21.03
CA VAL A 286 4.22 -13.25 20.75
C VAL A 286 5.16 -12.60 21.77
N GLY A 287 5.07 -12.95 23.04
CA GLY A 287 5.96 -12.39 24.07
C GLY A 287 7.44 -12.71 23.81
N ASP A 288 7.74 -13.96 23.45
CA ASP A 288 9.11 -14.35 23.08
C ASP A 288 9.58 -13.61 21.82
N PHE A 289 8.69 -13.44 20.85
CA PHE A 289 8.98 -12.74 19.59
C PHE A 289 9.26 -11.24 19.80
N LEU A 290 8.49 -10.56 20.65
CA LEU A 290 8.73 -9.16 21.02
C LEU A 290 10.04 -8.99 21.80
N ARG A 291 10.40 -9.95 22.67
CA ARG A 291 11.66 -9.90 23.43
C ARG A 291 12.91 -10.02 22.56
N GLN A 292 12.79 -10.51 21.32
CA GLN A 292 13.90 -10.52 20.36
C GLN A 292 14.40 -9.10 20.00
N ASP A 293 13.57 -8.06 20.19
CA ASP A 293 13.93 -6.66 19.93
C ASP A 293 14.83 -6.03 21.02
N LYS A 294 15.28 -6.82 22.02
CA LYS A 294 16.29 -6.44 23.03
C LYS A 294 15.98 -5.14 23.79
N GLY A 295 14.72 -4.97 24.19
CA GLY A 295 14.29 -3.82 25.00
C GLY A 295 13.94 -2.58 24.19
N TYR A 296 13.49 -2.76 22.94
CA TYR A 296 12.89 -1.69 22.15
C TYR A 296 11.83 -0.93 22.96
N ASP A 297 11.87 0.40 22.85
CA ASP A 297 10.95 1.29 23.54
C ASP A 297 9.70 1.52 22.68
N TRP A 298 8.62 0.81 23.02
CA TRP A 298 7.32 0.96 22.36
C TRP A 298 6.65 2.29 22.66
N GLY A 299 7.17 3.10 23.59
CA GLY A 299 6.70 4.47 23.82
C GLY A 299 7.08 5.44 22.70
N GLN A 300 8.01 5.07 21.83
CA GLN A 300 8.48 5.94 20.74
C GLN A 300 7.49 5.98 19.57
N MET A 301 7.18 7.20 19.12
CA MET A 301 6.33 7.45 17.96
C MET A 301 7.15 7.43 16.67
N GLN A 302 7.25 6.27 16.00
CA GLN A 302 8.01 6.14 14.74
C GLN A 302 7.42 6.93 13.57
N ALA A 303 6.16 7.37 13.66
CA ALA A 303 5.53 8.27 12.69
C ALA A 303 6.35 9.55 12.49
N LEU A 304 7.04 10.04 13.53
CA LEU A 304 7.91 11.22 13.45
C LEU A 304 9.17 11.00 12.61
N ASN A 305 9.59 9.74 12.43
CA ASN A 305 10.78 9.38 11.65
C ASN A 305 10.46 9.01 10.20
N LEU A 306 9.18 8.95 9.81
CA LEU A 306 8.75 8.57 8.45
C LEU A 306 9.36 9.41 7.31
N PRO A 307 9.60 10.73 7.47
CA PRO A 307 10.29 11.50 6.44
C PRO A 307 11.68 10.94 6.08
N ASP A 308 12.41 10.37 7.04
CA ASP A 308 13.72 9.75 6.81
C ASP A 308 13.65 8.46 5.97
N TYR A 309 12.46 7.88 5.84
CA TYR A 309 12.17 6.74 5.00
C TYR A 309 11.51 7.13 3.67
N HIS A 310 11.48 8.42 3.34
CA HIS A 310 10.81 8.98 2.17
C HIS A 310 9.28 8.75 2.18
N VAL A 311 8.70 8.53 3.35
CA VAL A 311 7.26 8.27 3.52
C VAL A 311 6.52 9.58 3.76
N PHE A 312 5.50 9.86 2.95
CA PHE A 312 4.71 11.10 3.04
C PHE A 312 3.31 10.91 3.63
N SER A 313 2.81 9.68 3.63
CA SER A 313 1.45 9.36 4.07
C SER A 313 1.37 7.91 4.54
N VAL A 314 0.51 7.67 5.53
CA VAL A 314 0.13 6.34 6.02
C VAL A 314 -1.38 6.21 5.88
N LEU A 315 -1.83 5.19 5.17
CA LEU A 315 -3.24 4.83 5.12
C LEU A 315 -3.50 3.68 6.09
N TRP A 316 -4.26 4.02 7.12
CA TRP A 316 -4.55 3.15 8.24
C TRP A 316 -5.76 2.26 7.95
N GLY A 317 -5.53 0.96 8.07
CA GLY A 317 -6.52 -0.09 8.05
C GLY A 317 -6.91 -0.62 6.67
N GLY A 318 -7.95 -1.45 6.66
CA GLY A 318 -8.42 -2.23 5.52
C GLY A 318 -9.71 -2.98 5.89
N GLY A 319 -10.10 -3.96 5.08
CA GLY A 319 -11.35 -4.71 5.22
C GLY A 319 -11.42 -5.60 6.46
N SER A 320 -10.29 -5.98 7.06
CA SER A 320 -10.22 -6.92 8.20
C SER A 320 -9.18 -6.55 9.26
N THR A 321 -8.91 -5.25 9.42
CA THR A 321 -7.94 -4.73 10.41
C THR A 321 -8.46 -3.45 11.05
N VAL A 322 -8.03 -3.13 12.26
CA VAL A 322 -8.35 -1.84 12.88
C VAL A 322 -7.92 -0.68 11.97
N SER A 323 -8.77 0.35 11.91
CA SER A 323 -8.53 1.56 11.10
C SER A 323 -8.96 2.82 11.88
N ILE A 324 -8.69 4.00 11.31
CA ILE A 324 -9.17 5.28 11.88
C ILE A 324 -10.70 5.39 11.85
N THR A 325 -11.39 4.68 10.96
CA THR A 325 -12.84 4.75 10.81
C THR A 325 -13.47 3.37 10.76
N THR A 326 -14.37 3.11 11.69
CA THR A 326 -15.08 1.83 11.75
C THR A 326 -15.96 1.65 10.51
N ILE A 327 -15.76 0.53 9.81
CA ILE A 327 -16.62 0.01 8.76
C ILE A 327 -17.22 -1.32 9.24
N HIS A 328 -18.20 -1.87 8.52
CA HIS A 328 -18.91 -3.06 8.98
C HIS A 328 -18.01 -4.29 9.24
N SER A 329 -16.88 -4.40 8.55
CA SER A 329 -16.04 -5.60 8.55
C SER A 329 -14.72 -5.47 9.31
N ASN A 330 -14.38 -4.28 9.79
CA ASN A 330 -13.08 -4.02 10.40
C ASN A 330 -13.14 -4.04 11.93
N GLY A 331 -11.96 -4.17 12.57
CA GLY A 331 -11.86 -4.14 14.03
C GLY A 331 -12.02 -2.73 14.59
N GLU A 332 -12.36 -2.63 15.87
CA GLU A 332 -12.38 -1.38 16.63
C GLU A 332 -11.38 -1.44 17.80
N ASP A 333 -10.82 -0.29 18.16
CA ASP A 333 -9.82 -0.11 19.22
C ASP A 333 -10.29 0.90 20.29
N GLY A 334 -11.60 1.15 20.36
CA GLY A 334 -12.18 2.09 21.32
C GLY A 334 -11.70 3.54 21.16
N GLY A 335 -11.26 3.92 19.95
CA GLY A 335 -10.77 5.27 19.64
C GLY A 335 -9.29 5.48 19.93
N TRP A 336 -8.54 4.44 20.32
CA TRP A 336 -7.13 4.55 20.68
C TRP A 336 -6.28 5.18 19.55
N LEU A 337 -6.42 4.68 18.32
CA LEU A 337 -5.70 5.21 17.17
C LEU A 337 -6.13 6.64 16.83
N ALA A 338 -7.42 6.94 16.94
CA ALA A 338 -7.94 8.28 16.69
C ALA A 338 -7.32 9.30 17.66
N ASP A 339 -7.26 8.98 18.96
CA ASP A 339 -6.62 9.81 19.98
C ASP A 339 -5.12 10.00 19.68
N LYS A 340 -4.45 8.93 19.25
CA LYS A 340 -3.04 8.98 18.84
C LYS A 340 -2.79 9.85 17.60
N MET A 341 -3.70 9.82 16.64
CA MET A 341 -3.63 10.70 15.47
C MET A 341 -3.79 12.16 15.89
N VAL A 342 -4.71 12.47 16.80
CA VAL A 342 -4.84 13.83 17.38
C VAL A 342 -3.54 14.27 18.05
N GLU A 343 -2.89 13.39 18.82
CA GLU A 343 -1.57 13.64 19.42
C GLU A 343 -0.52 13.99 18.36
N TYR A 344 -0.38 13.17 17.31
CA TYR A 344 0.57 13.41 16.21
C TYR A 344 0.34 14.75 15.51
N TYR A 345 -0.92 15.14 15.28
CA TYR A 345 -1.25 16.39 14.61
C TYR A 345 -0.93 17.65 15.44
N THR A 346 -0.57 17.53 16.72
CA THR A 346 -0.08 18.68 17.50
C THR A 346 1.32 19.14 17.10
N ALA A 347 2.17 18.21 16.62
CA ALA A 347 3.55 18.49 16.21
C ALA A 347 4.03 17.46 15.15
N PRO A 348 3.43 17.44 13.94
CA PRO A 348 3.76 16.46 12.92
C PRO A 348 5.16 16.68 12.34
N ALA A 349 5.76 15.59 11.85
CA ALA A 349 7.02 15.65 11.10
C ALA A 349 6.74 15.85 9.60
N TYR A 350 7.55 16.69 8.96
CA TYR A 350 7.49 16.98 7.53
C TYR A 350 8.80 16.61 6.85
N PHE A 351 8.78 16.43 5.52
CA PHE A 351 10.03 16.35 4.76
C PHE A 351 10.87 17.61 4.96
N SER A 352 12.18 17.41 5.10
CA SER A 352 13.17 18.48 5.13
C SER A 352 13.64 18.89 3.75
#